data_AF-A0A2A4NZR5-F1
#
_entry.id   AF-A0A2A4NZR5-F1
#
_cell.length_a   1.000
_cell.length_b   1.000
_cell.length_c   1.000
_cell.angle_alpha   90.00
_cell.angle_beta   90.00
_cell.angle_gamma   90.00
#
_symmetry.space_group_name_H-M   'P 1'
#
loop_
_entity.id
_entity.type
_entity.pdbx_description
1 polymer ?
#
loop_
_entity_poly.entity_id
_entity_poly.type
_entity_poly.pdbx_seq_one_letter_code
_entity_poly.pdbx_strand_id
1 'polypeptide(L)'
;MNTPLFILNLVVLVVVLSATIKSGLRGRRTLHYRLVASTMVLLVLAIMQAELYGRGWDFNPLRLDIHLSLAFTAVAHVPVVVWSGIVRVRGGSIRFHRYTVASFVSFVLASVGTAIWMFTDATKVA
;
A
#
# COMPACT_ATOMS: atom_id res chain seq x y z
N MET A 1 7.11 -18.79 -5.78
CA MET A 1 5.73 -18.24 -5.81
C MET A 1 5.32 -17.96 -7.25
N ASN A 2 4.04 -18.13 -7.60
CA ASN A 2 3.56 -17.85 -8.96
C ASN A 2 3.53 -16.33 -9.20
N THR A 3 4.49 -15.79 -9.95
CA THR A 3 4.53 -14.38 -10.39
C THR A 3 3.18 -13.85 -10.89
N PRO A 4 2.36 -14.62 -11.64
CA PRO A 4 1.02 -14.17 -12.04
C PRO A 4 0.10 -13.85 -10.87
N LEU A 5 0.16 -14.60 -9.76
CA LEU A 5 -0.68 -14.34 -8.57
C LEU A 5 -0.29 -13.05 -7.87
N PHE A 6 1.01 -12.75 -7.79
CA PHE A 6 1.49 -11.50 -7.21
C PHE A 6 1.06 -10.29 -8.05
N ILE A 7 1.26 -10.35 -9.36
CA ILE A 7 0.83 -9.28 -10.29
C ILE A 7 -0.68 -9.10 -10.21
N LEU A 8 -1.45 -10.20 -10.22
CA LEU A 8 -2.91 -10.13 -10.11
C LEU A 8 -3.34 -9.45 -8.80
N ASN A 9 -2.76 -9.85 -7.66
CA ASN A 9 -3.08 -9.24 -6.38
C ASN A 9 -2.71 -7.75 -6.35
N LEU A 10 -1.56 -7.36 -6.89
CA LEU A 10 -1.16 -5.96 -6.99
C LEU A 10 -2.14 -5.13 -7.83
N VAL A 11 -2.57 -5.66 -8.99
CA VAL A 11 -3.57 -5.00 -9.85
C VAL A 11 -4.90 -4.86 -9.11
N VAL A 12 -5.38 -5.93 -8.48
CA VAL A 12 -6.62 -5.92 -7.70
C VAL A 12 -6.53 -4.91 -6.55
N LEU A 13 -5.41 -4.87 -5.83
CA LEU A 13 -5.15 -3.90 -4.77
C LEU A 13 -5.24 -2.46 -5.28
N VAL A 14 -4.61 -2.14 -6.41
CA VAL A 14 -4.66 -0.79 -7.01
C VAL A 14 -6.10 -0.41 -7.41
N VAL A 15 -6.84 -1.33 -8.01
CA VAL A 15 -8.25 -1.11 -8.40
C VAL A 15 -9.12 -0.89 -7.17
N VAL A 16 -8.99 -1.74 -6.15
CA VAL A 16 -9.76 -1.64 -4.91
C VAL A 16 -9.42 -0.36 -4.15
N LEU A 17 -8.13 -0.01 -4.01
CA LEU A 17 -7.69 1.24 -3.39
C LEU A 17 -8.28 2.47 -4.12
N SER A 18 -8.25 2.47 -5.45
CA SER A 18 -8.85 3.54 -6.26
C SER A 18 -10.35 3.66 -6.01
N ALA A 19 -11.07 2.53 -5.91
CA ALA A 19 -12.47 2.49 -5.55
C ALA A 19 -12.73 2.96 -4.09
N THR A 20 -11.85 2.61 -3.15
CA THR A 20 -11.88 3.07 -1.75
C THR A 20 -11.82 4.59 -1.68
N ILE A 21 -10.86 5.20 -2.39
CA ILE A 21 -10.71 6.66 -2.43
C ILE A 21 -11.93 7.30 -3.09
N LYS A 22 -12.34 6.81 -4.27
CA LYS A 22 -13.49 7.34 -5.02
C LYS A 22 -14.80 7.26 -4.23
N SER A 23 -15.04 6.17 -3.51
CA SER A 23 -16.22 6.02 -2.65
C SER A 23 -16.19 6.98 -1.46
N GLY A 24 -15.02 7.20 -0.85
CA GLY A 24 -14.82 8.19 0.21
C GLY A 24 -15.07 9.62 -0.27
N LEU A 25 -14.54 10.00 -1.43
CA LEU A 25 -14.77 11.32 -2.05
C LEU A 25 -16.24 11.55 -2.40
N ARG A 26 -16.98 10.50 -2.79
CA ARG A 26 -18.42 10.55 -3.09
C ARG A 26 -19.31 10.45 -1.85
N GLY A 27 -18.75 10.38 -0.65
CA GLY A 27 -19.51 10.26 0.59
C GLY A 27 -20.25 8.93 0.80
N ARG A 28 -19.94 7.88 0.01
CA ARG A 28 -20.59 6.56 0.12
C ARG A 28 -19.98 5.75 1.27
N ARG A 29 -20.28 6.13 2.51
CA ARG A 29 -19.63 5.62 3.73
C ARG A 29 -19.63 4.10 3.87
N THR A 30 -20.79 3.45 3.69
CA THR A 30 -20.91 1.98 3.83
C THR A 30 -20.01 1.24 2.83
N LEU A 31 -19.99 1.70 1.57
CA LEU A 31 -19.12 1.13 0.55
C LEU A 31 -17.65 1.42 0.86
N HIS A 32 -17.33 2.65 1.27
CA HIS A 32 -15.98 3.05 1.63
C HIS A 32 -15.40 2.16 2.73
N TYR A 33 -16.13 1.91 3.83
CA TYR A 33 -15.62 1.05 4.91
C TYR A 33 -15.40 -0.40 4.48
N ARG A 34 -16.31 -0.96 3.68
CA ARG A 34 -16.13 -2.31 3.10
C ARG A 34 -14.86 -2.37 2.25
N LEU A 35 -14.67 -1.38 1.39
CA LEU A 35 -13.49 -1.30 0.52
C LEU A 35 -12.20 -1.03 1.30
N VAL A 36 -12.23 -0.25 2.39
CA VAL A 36 -11.09 -0.07 3.30
C VAL A 36 -10.67 -1.43 3.88
N ALA A 37 -11.62 -2.21 4.41
CA ALA A 37 -11.32 -3.54 4.95
C ALA A 37 -10.71 -4.46 3.88
N SER A 38 -11.31 -4.51 2.69
CA SER A 38 -10.75 -5.28 1.57
C SER A 38 -9.35 -4.78 1.15
N THR A 39 -9.11 -3.47 1.14
CA THR A 39 -7.80 -2.89 0.82
C THR A 39 -6.75 -3.32 1.83
N MET A 40 -7.07 -3.34 3.13
CA MET A 40 -6.12 -3.79 4.17
C MET A 40 -5.76 -5.26 4.02
N VAL A 41 -6.74 -6.13 3.74
CA VAL A 41 -6.48 -7.55 3.48
C VAL A 41 -5.58 -7.74 2.26
N LEU A 42 -5.91 -7.08 1.13
CA LEU A 42 -5.11 -7.15 -0.09
C LEU A 42 -3.69 -6.59 0.11
N LEU A 43 -3.53 -5.54 0.91
CA LEU A 43 -2.24 -4.96 1.24
C LEU A 43 -1.37 -5.95 2.03
N VAL A 44 -1.94 -6.61 3.05
CA VAL A 44 -1.23 -7.66 3.81
C VAL A 44 -0.81 -8.80 2.89
N LEU A 45 -1.71 -9.27 2.02
CA LEU A 45 -1.39 -10.30 1.03
C LEU A 45 -0.29 -9.84 0.07
N ALA A 46 -0.32 -8.59 -0.37
CA ALA A 46 0.70 -8.04 -1.27
C ALA A 46 2.07 -7.98 -0.61
N ILE A 47 2.14 -7.60 0.68
CA ILE A 47 3.39 -7.60 1.45
C ILE A 47 3.93 -9.02 1.60
N MET A 48 3.09 -9.97 2.02
CA MET A 48 3.51 -11.39 2.16
C MET A 48 4.00 -11.97 0.84
N GLN A 49 3.30 -11.70 -0.25
CA GLN A 49 3.70 -12.13 -1.58
C GLN A 49 5.00 -11.45 -2.04
N ALA A 50 5.15 -10.14 -1.81
CA ALA A 50 6.37 -9.42 -2.15
C ALA A 50 7.59 -9.98 -1.39
N GLU A 51 7.44 -10.29 -0.10
CA GLU A 51 8.48 -10.94 0.69
C GLU A 51 8.86 -12.31 0.11
N LEU A 52 7.86 -13.17 -0.14
CA LEU A 52 8.09 -14.50 -0.72
C LEU A 52 8.70 -14.43 -2.12
N TYR A 53 8.33 -13.42 -2.92
CA TYR A 53 8.93 -13.17 -4.23
C TYR A 53 10.38 -12.74 -4.09
N GLY A 54 10.66 -11.80 -3.19
CA GLY A 54 11.97 -11.20 -2.98
C GLY A 54 13.03 -12.17 -2.46
N ARG A 55 12.65 -13.21 -1.69
CA ARG A 55 13.59 -14.22 -1.18
C ARG A 55 14.41 -14.96 -2.25
N GLY A 56 13.96 -14.94 -3.51
CA GLY A 56 14.69 -15.56 -4.63
C GLY A 56 15.69 -14.62 -5.32
N TRP A 57 15.92 -13.43 -4.79
CA TRP A 57 16.72 -12.38 -5.43
C TRP A 57 17.72 -11.78 -4.45
N ASP A 58 18.93 -11.54 -4.95
CA ASP A 58 19.93 -10.68 -4.34
C ASP A 58 19.73 -9.25 -4.85
N PHE A 59 19.60 -8.33 -3.91
CA PHE A 59 19.35 -6.92 -4.19
C PHE A 59 20.56 -6.06 -3.84
N ASN A 60 20.75 -4.97 -4.58
CA ASN A 60 21.65 -3.92 -4.18
C ASN A 60 21.22 -3.36 -2.79
N PRO A 61 22.12 -3.30 -1.79
CA PRO A 61 21.76 -2.95 -0.42
C PRO A 61 21.16 -1.55 -0.30
N LEU A 62 21.72 -0.56 -1.03
CA LEU A 62 21.21 0.81 -1.01
C LEU A 62 19.77 0.89 -1.55
N ARG A 63 19.49 0.18 -2.66
CA ARG A 63 18.14 0.19 -3.26
C ARG A 63 17.13 -0.49 -2.35
N LEU A 64 17.52 -1.61 -1.74
CA LEU A 64 16.72 -2.32 -0.76
C LEU A 64 16.42 -1.45 0.46
N ASP A 65 17.41 -0.78 1.03
CA ASP A 65 17.24 0.09 2.21
C ASP A 65 16.29 1.25 1.92
N ILE A 66 16.41 1.89 0.74
CA ILE A 66 15.49 2.95 0.30
C ILE A 66 14.07 2.40 0.15
N HIS A 67 13.92 1.24 -0.49
CA HIS A 67 12.61 0.61 -0.66
C HIS A 67 11.96 0.27 0.69
N LEU A 68 12.70 -0.39 1.58
CA LEU A 68 12.24 -0.77 2.90
C LEU A 68 11.89 0.46 3.75
N SER A 69 12.69 1.53 3.72
CA SER A 69 12.39 2.77 4.42
C SER A 69 11.04 3.36 4.02
N LEU A 70 10.74 3.38 2.71
CA LEU A 70 9.45 3.84 2.19
C LEU A 70 8.32 2.88 2.54
N ALA A 71 8.54 1.57 2.41
CA ALA A 71 7.56 0.54 2.73
C ALA A 71 7.16 0.58 4.21
N PHE A 72 8.14 0.63 5.12
CA PHE A 72 7.89 0.77 6.56
C PHE A 72 7.21 2.08 6.90
N THR A 73 7.59 3.18 6.24
CA THR A 73 6.91 4.47 6.44
C THR A 73 5.44 4.41 6.02
N ALA A 74 5.12 3.74 4.91
CA ALA A 74 3.75 3.53 4.47
C ALA A 74 2.95 2.69 5.48
N VAL A 75 3.53 1.60 6.00
CA VAL A 75 2.90 0.75 7.02
C VAL A 75 2.69 1.53 8.33
N ALA A 76 3.68 2.30 8.78
CA ALA A 76 3.60 3.13 9.97
C ALA A 76 2.54 4.23 9.87
N HIS A 77 2.16 4.63 8.64
CA HIS A 77 1.06 5.57 8.41
C HIS A 77 -0.32 4.94 8.56
N VAL A 78 -0.46 3.60 8.52
CA VAL A 78 -1.77 2.92 8.61
C VAL A 78 -2.52 3.30 9.90
N PRO A 79 -1.93 3.23 11.11
CA PRO A 79 -2.59 3.68 12.34
C PRO A 79 -3.05 5.14 12.27
N VAL A 80 -2.26 6.03 11.66
CA VAL A 80 -2.58 7.46 11.52
C VAL A 80 -3.79 7.65 10.59
N VAL A 81 -3.85 6.93 9.48
CA VAL A 81 -4.99 6.97 8.55
C VAL A 81 -6.25 6.44 9.23
N VAL A 82 -6.16 5.29 9.91
CA VAL A 82 -7.28 4.69 10.66
C VAL A 82 -7.78 5.66 11.73
N TRP A 83 -6.88 6.19 12.55
CA TRP A 83 -7.21 7.17 13.59
C TRP A 83 -7.90 8.40 13.01
N SER A 84 -7.34 9.00 11.95
CA SER A 84 -7.94 10.16 11.29
C SER A 84 -9.33 9.86 10.71
N GLY A 85 -9.57 8.63 10.25
CA GLY A 85 -10.89 8.15 9.82
C GLY A 85 -11.88 8.07 10.98
N ILE A 86 -11.46 7.51 12.13
CA ILE A 86 -12.30 7.45 13.34
C ILE A 86 -12.66 8.86 13.83
N VAL A 87 -11.68 9.76 13.92
CA VAL A 87 -11.90 11.17 14.29
C VAL A 87 -12.87 11.83 13.31
N ARG A 88 -12.75 11.54 12.00
CA ARG A 88 -13.67 12.07 11.00
C ARG A 88 -15.11 11.58 11.19
N VAL A 89 -15.31 10.31 11.57
CA VAL A 89 -16.65 9.76 11.88
C VAL A 89 -17.27 10.47 13.07
N ARG A 90 -16.46 10.87 14.05
CA ARG A 90 -16.87 11.63 15.24
C ARG A 90 -17.06 13.14 15.00
N GLY A 91 -17.09 13.59 13.74
CA GLY A 91 -17.30 15.00 13.38
C GLY A 91 -16.02 15.82 13.15
N GLY A 92 -14.85 15.19 13.19
CA GLY A 92 -13.56 15.87 12.95
C GLY A 92 -13.34 16.31 11.49
N SER A 93 -12.21 17.00 11.27
CA SER A 93 -11.87 17.63 9.98
C SER A 93 -11.70 16.62 8.83
N ILE A 94 -12.48 16.79 7.75
CA ILE A 94 -12.30 16.04 6.49
C ILE A 94 -10.97 16.37 5.81
N ARG A 95 -10.49 17.60 5.95
CA ARG A 95 -9.24 18.05 5.34
C ARG A 95 -8.05 17.31 5.93
N PHE A 96 -8.03 17.13 7.25
CA PHE A 96 -7.00 16.36 7.95
C PHE A 96 -6.97 14.91 7.48
N HIS A 97 -8.11 14.23 7.46
CA HIS A 97 -8.19 12.84 6.96
C HIS A 97 -7.77 12.71 5.49
N ARG A 98 -8.10 13.69 4.64
CA ARG A 98 -7.64 13.68 3.24
C ARG A 98 -6.12 13.81 3.13
N TYR A 99 -5.49 14.65 3.95
CA TYR A 99 -4.04 14.77 3.96
C TYR A 99 -3.34 13.52 4.46
N THR A 100 -3.84 12.88 5.52
CA THR A 100 -3.26 11.62 6.02
C THR A 100 -3.39 10.49 4.99
N VAL A 101 -4.55 10.36 4.33
CA VAL A 101 -4.75 9.40 3.23
C VAL A 101 -3.84 9.72 2.04
N ALA A 102 -3.72 10.99 1.64
CA ALA A 102 -2.86 11.38 0.52
C ALA A 102 -1.38 11.08 0.83
N SER A 103 -0.92 11.35 2.05
CA SER A 103 0.43 10.99 2.51
C SER A 103 0.66 9.48 2.43
N PHE A 104 -0.25 8.69 2.99
CA PHE A 104 -0.17 7.23 2.93
C PHE A 104 -0.10 6.70 1.49
N VAL A 105 -1.00 7.16 0.62
CA VAL A 105 -1.01 6.76 -0.80
C VAL A 105 0.30 7.14 -1.49
N SER A 106 0.85 8.31 -1.17
CA SER A 106 2.11 8.78 -1.75
C SER A 106 3.28 7.88 -1.35
N PHE A 107 3.37 7.48 -0.06
CA PHE A 107 4.38 6.51 0.39
C PHE A 107 4.20 5.13 -0.23
N VAL A 108 2.96 4.64 -0.38
CA VAL A 108 2.68 3.38 -1.07
C VAL A 108 3.15 3.44 -2.53
N LEU A 109 2.79 4.50 -3.26
CA LEU A 109 3.21 4.65 -4.66
C LEU A 109 4.74 4.78 -4.80
N ALA A 110 5.37 5.53 -3.90
CA ALA A 110 6.82 5.63 -3.85
C ALA A 110 7.48 4.27 -3.57
N SER A 111 6.95 3.49 -2.61
CA SER A 111 7.41 2.14 -2.29
C SER A 111 7.25 1.18 -3.47
N VAL A 112 6.14 1.24 -4.21
CA VAL A 112 5.95 0.46 -5.45
C VAL A 112 6.97 0.88 -6.51
N GLY A 113 7.18 2.17 -6.70
CA GLY A 113 8.17 2.68 -7.66
C GLY A 113 9.60 2.22 -7.31
N THR A 114 9.98 2.27 -6.04
CA THR A 114 11.30 1.80 -5.61
C THR A 114 11.43 0.28 -5.65
N ALA A 115 10.34 -0.47 -5.48
CA ALA A 115 10.34 -1.91 -5.72
C ALA A 115 10.69 -2.22 -7.17
N ILE A 116 9.98 -1.60 -8.12
CA ILE A 116 10.25 -1.76 -9.56
C ILE A 116 11.72 -1.41 -9.87
N TRP A 117 12.20 -0.29 -9.33
CA TRP A 117 13.59 0.15 -9.52
C TRP A 117 14.60 -0.85 -8.96
N MET A 118 14.40 -1.36 -7.74
CA MET A 118 15.24 -2.39 -7.11
C MET A 118 15.32 -3.67 -7.93
N PHE A 119 14.26 -4.06 -8.64
CA PHE A 119 14.28 -5.25 -9.49
C PHE A 119 15.05 -5.07 -10.82
N THR A 120 15.42 -3.84 -11.21
CA THR A 120 16.12 -3.61 -12.49
C THR A 120 17.57 -4.09 -12.51
N ASP A 121 18.19 -4.22 -11.34
CA ASP A 121 19.57 -4.71 -11.16
C ASP A 121 19.65 -5.93 -10.23
N ALA A 122 18.50 -6.50 -9.84
CA ALA A 122 18.45 -7.68 -8.99
C ALA A 122 18.95 -8.91 -9.73
N THR A 123 19.73 -9.74 -9.03
CA THR A 123 20.22 -11.02 -9.55
C THR A 123 19.49 -12.16 -8.84
N LYS A 124 19.20 -13.25 -9.54
CA LYS A 124 18.60 -14.42 -8.89
C LYS A 124 19.61 -15.10 -7.98
N VAL A 125 19.17 -15.48 -6.79
CA VAL A 125 19.93 -16.38 -5.91
C VAL A 125 19.95 -17.76 -6.56
N ALA A 126 21.12 -18.37 -6.67
CA ALA A 126 21.33 -19.69 -7.28
C ALA A 126 20.71 -20.83 -6.47
#